data_AF-A0A8K0SYW2-F1
#
_entry.id   AF-A0A8K0SYW2-F1
#
_cell.length_a   1.000
_cell.length_b   1.000
_cell.length_c   1.000
_cell.angle_alpha   90.00
_cell.angle_beta   90.00
_cell.angle_gamma   90.00
#
_symmetry.space_group_name_H-M   'P 1'
#
loop_
_entity.id
_entity.type
_entity.pdbx_description
1 polymer ?
#
loop_
_entity_poly.entity_id
_entity_poly.type
_entity_poly.pdbx_seq_one_letter_code
_entity_poly.pdbx_strand_id
1 'polypeptide(L)'
;MPRAIRGVLIECDPSIKSIIVKIDSDNHDYIIEDLDEERVVVKENMVALLKAKLEDKLKENLPPRKNRAPNKPHAALETPTCFLSQLCPPA
;
A
#
# COMPACT_ATOMS: atom_id res chain seq x y z
N MET A 1 10.03 33.68 17.28
CA MET A 1 9.05 32.89 18.08
C MET A 1 8.84 31.56 17.38
N PRO A 2 8.89 30.43 18.09
CA PRO A 2 8.65 29.13 17.49
C PRO A 2 7.20 29.03 16.98
N ARG A 3 7.02 28.47 15.78
CA ARG A 3 5.72 28.15 15.19
C ARG A 3 5.67 26.64 15.04
N ALA A 4 4.69 26.00 15.65
CA ALA A 4 4.47 24.57 15.55
C ALA A 4 3.17 24.33 14.78
N ILE A 5 3.25 23.59 13.69
CA ILE A 5 2.10 23.23 12.85
C ILE A 5 1.91 21.72 12.99
N ARG A 6 0.67 21.29 13.22
CA ARG A 6 0.33 19.86 13.25
C ARG A 6 0.21 19.36 11.82
N GLY A 7 0.96 18.32 11.50
CA GLY A 7 0.97 17.69 10.19
C GLY A 7 1.53 16.29 10.28
N VAL A 8 1.32 15.52 9.21
CA VAL A 8 1.83 14.17 9.07
C VAL A 8 3.06 14.23 8.19
N LEU A 9 4.19 13.73 8.70
CA LEU A 9 5.39 13.53 7.91
C LEU A 9 5.21 12.28 7.05
N ILE A 10 5.39 12.42 5.74
CA ILE A 10 5.35 11.30 4.82
C ILE A 10 6.71 11.17 4.12
N GLU A 11 7.29 9.98 4.19
CA GLU A 11 8.48 9.60 3.42
C GLU A 11 8.02 8.90 2.13
N CYS A 12 8.39 9.47 0.98
CA CYS A 12 7.97 9.01 -0.35
C CYS A 12 9.12 9.13 -1.36
N ASP A 13 9.09 8.32 -2.42
CA ASP A 13 9.98 8.51 -3.57
C ASP A 13 9.73 9.86 -4.27
N PRO A 14 10.76 10.46 -4.91
CA PRO A 14 10.63 11.73 -5.66
C PRO A 14 9.63 11.63 -6.83
N SER A 15 9.43 10.42 -7.35
CA SER A 15 8.40 10.11 -8.36
C SER A 15 6.99 10.36 -7.83
N ILE A 16 6.70 9.91 -6.59
CA ILE A 16 5.40 10.11 -5.94
C ILE A 16 5.24 11.57 -5.54
N LYS A 17 6.30 12.22 -5.04
CA LYS A 17 6.30 13.66 -4.76
C LYS A 17 5.90 14.49 -5.99
N SER A 18 6.43 14.15 -7.16
CA SER A 18 6.05 14.81 -8.42
C SER A 18 4.56 14.68 -8.76
N ILE A 19 3.93 13.55 -8.41
CA ILE A 19 2.49 13.35 -8.59
C ILE A 19 1.70 14.15 -7.55
N ILE A 20 2.15 14.17 -6.29
CA ILE A 20 1.53 14.96 -5.22
C ILE A 20 1.56 16.45 -5.59
N VAL A 21 2.68 16.98 -6.06
CA VAL A 21 2.80 18.38 -6.53
C VAL A 21 1.86 18.68 -7.69
N LYS A 22 1.67 17.74 -8.62
CA LYS A 22 0.67 17.88 -9.70
C LYS A 22 -0.76 17.92 -9.18
N ILE A 23 -1.09 17.11 -8.18
CA ILE A 23 -2.42 17.09 -7.54
C ILE A 23 -2.62 18.36 -6.70
N ASP A 24 -1.55 18.86 -6.09
CA ASP A 24 -1.54 20.09 -5.31
C ASP A 24 -1.64 21.33 -6.19
N SER A 25 -1.23 21.26 -7.46
CA SER A 25 -1.28 22.41 -8.38
C SER A 25 -2.68 23.04 -8.52
N ASP A 26 -3.75 22.25 -8.32
CA ASP A 26 -5.13 22.75 -8.40
C ASP A 26 -5.57 23.57 -7.17
N ASN A 27 -5.20 23.15 -5.95
CA ASN A 27 -5.74 23.73 -4.70
C ASN A 27 -4.67 24.21 -3.71
N HIS A 28 -3.40 23.83 -3.89
CA HIS A 28 -2.26 24.13 -3.01
C HIS A 28 -2.56 23.99 -1.51
N ASP A 29 -3.38 23.01 -1.18
CA ASP A 29 -3.96 22.83 0.15
C ASP A 29 -3.46 21.56 0.84
N TYR A 30 -2.67 20.74 0.14
CA TYR A 30 -2.25 19.43 0.61
C TYR A 30 -0.91 19.49 1.35
N ILE A 31 0.09 20.14 0.75
CA ILE A 31 1.44 20.26 1.29
C ILE A 31 1.50 21.45 2.27
N ILE A 32 1.99 21.22 3.47
CA ILE A 32 2.24 22.27 4.47
C ILE A 32 3.66 22.81 4.29
N GLU A 33 4.63 21.89 4.28
CA GLU A 33 6.05 22.23 4.17
C GLU A 33 6.79 21.12 3.45
N ASP A 34 7.72 21.52 2.58
CA ASP A 34 8.64 20.64 1.88
C ASP A 34 9.96 20.60 2.66
N LEU A 35 10.28 19.46 3.28
CA LEU A 35 11.54 19.34 4.02
C LEU A 35 12.68 18.92 3.11
N ASP A 36 12.46 17.89 2.28
CA ASP A 36 13.47 17.28 1.44
C ASP A 36 12.86 16.65 0.19
N GLU A 37 13.70 16.15 -0.73
CA GLU A 37 13.28 15.46 -1.95
C GLU A 37 12.40 14.21 -1.71
N GLU A 38 12.61 13.54 -0.58
CA GLU A 38 11.87 12.34 -0.18
C GLU A 38 10.89 12.57 0.99
N ARG A 39 10.85 13.78 1.56
CA ARG A 39 10.12 14.06 2.80
C ARG A 39 9.26 15.31 2.68
N VAL A 40 7.96 15.13 2.92
CA VAL A 40 6.98 16.22 2.86
C VAL A 40 6.06 16.15 4.07
N VAL A 41 5.66 17.31 4.58
CA VAL A 41 4.64 17.42 5.64
C VAL A 41 3.31 17.79 5.02
N VAL A 42 2.30 16.97 5.33
CA VAL A 42 0.96 17.04 4.75
C VAL A 42 -0.09 17.29 5.84
N LYS A 43 -1.20 17.95 5.48
CA LYS A 43 -2.35 18.10 6.39
C LYS A 43 -2.99 16.75 6.70
N GLU A 44 -3.13 16.45 7.99
CA GLU A 44 -3.67 15.17 8.50
C GLU A 44 -5.05 14.81 7.91
N ASN A 45 -5.93 15.80 7.76
CA ASN A 45 -7.27 15.62 7.18
C ASN A 45 -7.25 15.15 5.71
N MET A 46 -6.20 15.49 4.96
CA MET A 46 -6.12 15.25 3.52
C MET A 46 -5.30 14.01 3.16
N VAL A 47 -4.60 13.39 4.12
CA VAL A 47 -3.75 12.21 3.89
C VAL A 47 -4.55 11.06 3.29
N ALA A 48 -5.76 10.80 3.79
CA ALA A 48 -6.60 9.72 3.29
C ALA A 48 -7.03 9.94 1.83
N LEU A 49 -7.42 11.18 1.49
CA LEU A 49 -7.81 11.54 0.13
C LEU A 49 -6.63 11.52 -0.85
N LEU A 50 -5.46 11.99 -0.41
CA LEU A 50 -4.23 11.93 -1.21
C LEU A 50 -3.84 10.49 -1.55
N LYS A 51 -3.89 9.58 -0.57
CA LYS A 51 -3.62 8.15 -0.80
C LYS A 51 -4.55 7.57 -1.85
N ALA A 52 -5.85 7.83 -1.75
CA ALA A 52 -6.82 7.34 -2.72
C ALA A 52 -6.56 7.90 -4.13
N LYS A 53 -6.28 9.20 -4.25
CA LYS A 53 -5.95 9.84 -5.53
C LYS A 53 -4.64 9.31 -6.13
N LEU A 54 -3.64 9.05 -5.29
CA LEU A 54 -2.36 8.46 -5.70
C LEU A 54 -2.56 7.04 -6.23
N GLU A 55 -3.33 6.20 -5.53
CA GLU A 55 -3.63 4.84 -5.97
C GLU A 55 -4.39 4.81 -7.30
N ASP A 56 -5.32 5.75 -7.51
CA ASP A 56 -6.08 5.89 -8.76
C ASP A 56 -5.15 6.28 -9.93
N LYS A 57 -4.30 7.30 -9.73
CA LYS A 57 -3.33 7.75 -10.73
C LYS A 57 -2.27 6.68 -11.06
N LEU A 58 -1.88 5.88 -10.07
CA LEU A 58 -0.93 4.80 -10.26
C LEU A 58 -1.55 3.62 -11.01
N LYS A 59 -2.85 3.33 -10.77
CA LYS A 59 -3.62 2.32 -11.53
C LYS A 59 -3.83 2.72 -12.98
N GLU A 60 -4.05 4.00 -13.26
CA GLU A 60 -4.27 4.50 -14.61
C GLU A 60 -2.99 4.39 -15.47
N ASN A 61 -1.82 4.58 -14.87
CA ASN A 61 -0.55 4.67 -15.62
C ASN A 61 0.21 3.33 -15.73
N LEU A 62 -0.10 2.33 -14.92
CA LEU A 62 0.59 1.04 -14.93
C LEU A 62 -0.36 -0.10 -15.32
N PRO A 63 0.03 -1.01 -16.26
CA PRO A 63 -0.64 -2.31 -16.35
C PRO A 63 -0.53 -2.99 -14.98
N PRO A 64 -1.54 -3.77 -14.54
CA PRO A 64 -1.62 -4.25 -13.17
C PRO A 64 -0.36 -5.03 -12.83
N ARG A 65 0.58 -4.40 -12.12
CA ARG A 65 1.62 -5.13 -11.41
C ARG A 65 0.89 -5.83 -10.29
N LYS A 66 0.57 -7.10 -10.57
CA LYS A 66 0.22 -8.11 -9.60
C LYS A 66 1.40 -8.20 -8.63
N ASN A 67 1.47 -7.29 -7.67
CA ASN A 67 2.25 -7.53 -6.48
C ASN A 67 1.60 -8.77 -5.87
N ARG A 68 2.39 -9.84 -5.88
CA ARG A 68 2.00 -11.22 -5.62
C ARG A 68 1.06 -11.26 -4.42
N ALA A 69 0.01 -12.08 -4.56
CA ALA A 69 -0.93 -12.39 -3.51
C ALA A 69 -0.23 -12.51 -2.15
N PRO A 70 -0.82 -11.99 -1.06
CA PRO A 70 -0.38 -12.35 0.28
C PRO A 70 -0.37 -13.86 0.33
N ASN A 71 0.78 -14.42 0.72
CA ASN A 71 1.00 -15.85 0.88
C ASN A 71 -0.09 -16.39 1.81
N LYS A 72 -1.16 -16.95 1.25
CA LYS A 72 -2.22 -17.60 2.03
C LYS A 72 -1.60 -18.92 2.48
N PRO A 73 -1.38 -19.17 3.78
CA PRO A 73 -0.98 -20.50 4.21
C PRO A 73 -2.08 -21.45 3.76
N HIS A 74 -1.67 -22.44 2.96
CA HIS A 74 -2.52 -23.51 2.45
C HIS A 74 -2.86 -24.42 3.63
N ALA A 75 -3.75 -23.96 4.51
CA ALA A 75 -4.41 -24.78 5.50
C ALA A 75 -5.67 -25.39 4.86
N ALA A 76 -5.89 -26.68 5.17
CA ALA A 76 -7.01 -27.53 4.81
C ALA A 76 -7.01 -28.12 3.39
N LEU A 77 -6.33 -29.26 3.25
CA LEU A 77 -6.95 -30.43 2.65
C LEU A 77 -6.94 -31.53 3.70
N GLU A 78 -7.96 -31.49 4.53
CA GLU A 78 -8.51 -32.67 5.17
C GLU A 78 -9.00 -33.59 4.04
N THR A 79 -8.41 -34.77 3.87
CA THR A 79 -9.14 -35.90 3.32
C THR A 79 -8.79 -37.19 4.07
N PRO A 80 -9.80 -37.93 4.53
CA PRO A 80 -9.64 -39.27 5.07
C PRO A 80 -9.53 -40.25 3.90
N THR A 81 -8.33 -40.68 3.55
CA THR A 81 -8.15 -41.78 2.61
C THR A 81 -8.11 -43.11 3.37
N CYS A 82 -9.31 -43.65 3.59
CA CYS A 82 -9.53 -45.09 3.57
C CYS A 82 -8.96 -45.65 2.26
N PHE A 83 -7.70 -46.05 2.22
CA PHE A 83 -7.19 -46.94 1.16
C PHE A 83 -5.81 -47.48 1.55
N LEU A 84 -5.76 -48.32 2.59
CA LEU A 84 -4.70 -49.32 2.69
C LEU A 84 -5.29 -50.63 3.20
N SER A 85 -6.29 -51.13 2.45
CA SER A 85 -6.58 -52.55 2.40
C SER A 85 -5.50 -53.22 1.57
N GLN A 86 -4.37 -53.55 2.19
CA GLN A 86 -3.48 -54.64 1.81
C GLN A 86 -2.22 -54.53 2.67
N LEU A 87 -2.19 -55.29 3.76
CA LEU A 87 -1.01 -56.07 4.17
C LEU A 87 -1.37 -56.97 5.37
N CYS A 88 -1.60 -58.25 5.06
CA CYS A 88 -1.27 -59.48 5.84
C CYS A 88 -1.73 -59.66 7.31
N PRO A 89 -1.73 -60.90 7.86
CA PRO A 89 -1.71 -62.24 7.24
C PRO A 89 -2.75 -63.24 7.83
N PRO A 90 -2.86 -64.46 7.23
CA PRO A 90 -3.73 -65.55 7.70
C PRO A 90 -3.09 -66.38 8.83
N ALA A 91 -3.91 -66.75 9.82
CA ALA A 91 -3.66 -67.85 10.76
C ALA A 91 -4.99 -68.33 11.35
#